data_AF-A0A7Y8NUG2-F1
#
_entry.id   AF-A0A7Y8NUG2-F1
#
_cell.length_a   1.000
_cell.length_b   1.000
_cell.length_c   1.000
_cell.angle_alpha   90.00
_cell.angle_beta   90.00
_cell.angle_gamma   90.00
#
_symmetry.space_group_name_H-M   'P 1'
#
loop_
_entity.id
_entity.type
_entity.pdbx_description
1 polymer ?
#
loop_
_entity_poly.entity_id
_entity_poly.type
_entity_poly.pdbx_seq_one_letter_code
_entity_poly.pdbx_strand_id
1 'polypeptide(L)'
;MSIHNAIRLLNQIEDDAILRQAIYQCNNSEQLFAFLSALGFYFEMNELEDAINHMHVQCQTIEEAQSLLHRAEWLRFLLVFDTAKPTF
;
A
#
# COMPACT_ATOMS: atom_id res chain seq x y z
N MET A 1 14.38 -5.83 8.92
CA MET A 1 14.25 -5.54 7.49
C MET A 1 12.91 -6.07 7.06
N SER A 2 12.10 -5.24 6.39
CA SER A 2 10.83 -5.53 5.69
C SER A 2 9.78 -4.41 5.90
N ILE A 3 9.58 -3.93 7.14
CA ILE A 3 8.76 -2.73 7.46
C ILE A 3 9.19 -1.51 6.62
N HIS A 4 10.50 -1.34 6.38
CA HIS A 4 11.04 -0.24 5.58
C HIS A 4 10.56 -0.27 4.11
N ASN A 5 10.28 -1.47 3.56
CA ASN A 5 9.74 -1.60 2.21
C ASN A 5 8.27 -1.18 2.16
N ALA A 6 7.48 -1.52 3.19
CA ALA A 6 6.10 -1.05 3.32
C ALA A 6 6.04 0.49 3.49
N ILE A 7 6.91 1.07 4.31
CA ILE A 7 7.05 2.53 4.43
C ILE A 7 7.41 3.16 3.07
N ARG A 8 8.40 2.58 2.36
CA ARG A 8 8.81 3.07 1.03
C ARG A 8 7.65 3.03 0.05
N LEU A 9 6.87 1.94 0.05
CA LEU A 9 5.69 1.82 -0.79
C LEU A 9 4.67 2.93 -0.46
N LEU A 10 4.29 3.08 0.80
CA LEU A 10 3.28 4.06 1.25
C LEU A 10 3.64 5.51 0.88
N ASN A 11 4.93 5.85 0.89
CA ASN A 11 5.40 7.15 0.42
C ASN A 11 5.38 7.26 -1.11
N GLN A 12 5.81 6.21 -1.82
CA GLN A 12 5.96 6.27 -3.27
C GLN A 12 4.62 6.23 -4.02
N ILE A 13 3.58 5.58 -3.49
CA ILE A 13 2.26 5.49 -4.14
C ILE A 13 1.53 6.84 -4.29
N GLU A 14 1.93 7.85 -3.51
CA GLU A 14 1.35 9.18 -3.58
C GLU A 14 1.86 9.96 -4.80
N ASP A 15 3.17 9.87 -5.03
CA ASP A 15 3.86 10.63 -6.09
C ASP A 15 3.93 9.86 -7.42
N ASP A 16 3.82 8.53 -7.38
CA ASP A 16 3.98 7.67 -8.55
C ASP A 16 2.63 7.19 -9.09
N ALA A 17 2.04 8.01 -9.96
CA ALA A 17 0.78 7.68 -10.64
C ALA A 17 0.87 6.42 -11.51
N ILE A 18 2.05 6.11 -12.05
CA ILE A 18 2.27 4.91 -12.88
C ILE A 18 2.21 3.67 -12.01
N LEU A 19 2.89 3.69 -10.86
CA LEU A 19 2.83 2.63 -9.85
C LEU A 19 1.39 2.39 -9.41
N ARG A 20 0.66 3.46 -9.10
CA ARG A 20 -0.75 3.37 -8.67
C ARG A 20 -1.64 2.75 -9.76
N GLN A 21 -1.46 3.15 -11.02
CA GLN A 21 -2.22 2.58 -12.13
C GLN A 21 -1.88 1.09 -12.36
N ALA A 22 -0.61 0.72 -12.26
CA ALA A 22 -0.18 -0.67 -12.38
C ALA A 22 -0.74 -1.57 -11.26
N ILE A 23 -0.82 -1.04 -10.03
CA ILE A 23 -1.47 -1.70 -8.90
C ILE A 23 -2.95 -1.98 -9.22
N TYR A 24 -3.68 -1.02 -9.80
CA TYR A 24 -5.07 -1.24 -10.24
C TYR A 24 -5.21 -2.23 -11.41
N GLN A 25 -4.16 -2.49 -12.18
CA GLN A 25 -4.18 -3.49 -13.25
C GLN A 25 -4.05 -4.92 -12.71
N CYS A 26 -3.54 -5.11 -11.50
CA CYS A 26 -3.52 -6.41 -10.84
C CYS A 26 -4.96 -6.90 -10.60
N ASN A 27 -5.25 -8.17 -10.87
CA ASN A 27 -6.62 -8.70 -10.81
C ASN A 27 -6.96 -9.36 -9.47
N ASN A 28 -5.94 -9.74 -8.71
CA ASN A 28 -6.08 -10.35 -7.40
C ASN A 28 -4.89 -9.97 -6.51
N SER A 29 -5.00 -10.29 -5.22
CA SER A 29 -3.98 -9.98 -4.22
C SER A 29 -2.65 -10.68 -4.52
N GLU A 30 -2.67 -11.92 -5.03
CA GLU A 30 -1.45 -12.66 -5.40
C GLU A 30 -0.66 -11.95 -6.52
N GLN A 31 -1.33 -11.51 -7.57
CA GLN A 31 -0.71 -10.74 -8.67
C GLN A 31 -0.14 -9.42 -8.15
N LEU A 32 -0.87 -8.76 -7.25
CA LEU A 32 -0.41 -7.52 -6.63
C LEU A 32 0.85 -7.76 -5.79
N PHE A 33 0.87 -8.79 -4.94
CA PHE A 33 2.06 -9.14 -4.17
C PHE A 33 3.24 -9.54 -5.04
N ALA A 34 3.01 -10.30 -6.11
CA ALA A 34 4.06 -10.67 -7.06
C ALA A 34 4.64 -9.44 -7.78
N PHE A 35 3.77 -8.52 -8.21
CA PHE A 35 4.15 -7.26 -8.84
C PHE A 35 4.97 -6.37 -7.88
N LEU A 36 4.48 -6.17 -6.66
CA LEU A 36 5.19 -5.40 -5.63
C LEU A 36 6.55 -6.03 -5.30
N SER A 37 6.61 -7.36 -5.18
CA SER A 37 7.86 -8.09 -4.95
C SER A 37 8.85 -7.93 -6.10
N ALA A 38 8.40 -7.95 -7.35
CA ALA A 38 9.24 -7.73 -8.53
C ALA A 38 9.84 -6.31 -8.57
N LEU A 39 9.11 -5.33 -8.01
CA LEU A 39 9.59 -3.96 -7.80
C LEU A 39 10.46 -3.79 -6.54
N GLY A 40 10.73 -4.88 -5.82
CA GLY A 40 11.54 -4.88 -4.60
C GLY A 40 10.80 -4.38 -3.37
N PHE A 41 9.47 -4.32 -3.39
CA PHE A 41 8.61 -4.09 -2.22
C PHE A 41 8.18 -5.43 -1.65
N TYR A 42 9.07 -6.07 -0.90
CA TYR A 42 8.75 -7.28 -0.16
C TYR A 42 8.35 -6.94 1.28
N PHE A 43 7.14 -7.32 1.67
CA PHE A 43 6.61 -7.22 3.03
C PHE A 43 5.44 -8.19 3.24
N GLU A 44 5.24 -8.58 4.50
CA GLU A 44 4.06 -9.29 4.98
C GLU A 44 2.99 -8.31 5.49
N MET A 45 1.75 -8.79 5.64
CA MET A 45 0.61 -7.93 6.03
C MET A 45 0.78 -7.31 7.42
N ASN A 46 1.30 -8.06 8.39
CA ASN A 46 1.66 -7.55 9.72
C ASN A 46 2.73 -6.44 9.64
N GLU A 47 3.70 -6.55 8.73
CA GLU A 47 4.75 -5.55 8.56
C GLU A 47 4.24 -4.27 7.90
N LEU A 48 3.21 -4.38 7.05
CA LEU A 48 2.46 -3.22 6.56
C LEU A 48 1.73 -2.52 7.70
N GLU A 49 1.05 -3.26 8.58
CA GLU A 49 0.38 -2.70 9.75
C GLU A 49 1.37 -2.01 10.71
N ASP A 50 2.51 -2.63 10.97
CA ASP A 50 3.59 -2.04 11.77
C ASP A 50 4.16 -0.77 11.12
N ALA A 51 4.31 -0.75 9.79
CA ALA A 51 4.73 0.45 9.05
C ALA A 51 3.72 1.59 9.18
N ILE A 52 2.43 1.31 9.02
CA ILE A 52 1.36 2.30 9.17
C ILE A 52 1.36 2.86 10.59
N ASN A 53 1.43 1.99 11.61
CA ASN A 53 1.49 2.41 13.00
C ASN A 53 2.72 3.29 13.28
N HIS A 54 3.89 2.89 12.76
CA HIS A 54 5.12 3.65 12.90
C HIS A 54 5.02 5.05 12.29
N MET A 55 4.50 5.15 11.06
CA MET A 55 4.30 6.44 10.38
C MET A 55 3.23 7.29 11.07
N HIS A 56 2.16 6.66 11.58
CA HIS A 56 1.07 7.37 12.26
C HIS A 56 1.53 8.03 13.56
N VAL A 57 2.43 7.38 14.32
CA VAL A 57 3.05 7.99 15.52
C VAL A 57 3.91 9.21 15.18
N GLN A 58 4.41 9.31 13.95
CA GLN A 58 5.23 10.43 13.48
C GLN A 58 4.42 11.61 12.95
N CYS A 59 3.12 11.43 12.66
CA CYS A 59 2.24 12.51 12.22
C CYS A 59 2.12 13.59 13.30
N GLN A 60 2.28 14.85 12.91
CA GLN A 60 2.17 16.00 13.83
C GLN A 60 0.82 16.71 13.69
N THR A 61 0.09 16.43 12.61
CA THR A 61 -1.21 17.03 12.30
C THR A 61 -2.28 15.97 12.00
N ILE A 62 -3.55 16.38 12.12
CA ILE A 62 -4.69 15.51 11.78
C ILE A 62 -4.70 15.22 10.28
N GLU A 63 -4.37 16.22 9.47
CA GLU A 63 -4.34 16.13 8.01
C GLU A 63 -3.31 15.10 7.54
N GLU A 64 -2.11 15.08 8.12
CA GLU A 64 -1.09 14.07 7.83
C GLU A 64 -1.56 12.66 8.20
N ALA A 65 -2.18 12.50 9.38
CA ALA A 65 -2.69 11.22 9.84
C ALA A 65 -3.83 10.71 8.94
N GLN A 66 -4.77 11.60 8.56
CA GLN A 66 -5.85 11.27 7.64
C GLN A 66 -5.32 10.87 6.26
N SER A 67 -4.34 11.61 5.75
CA SER A 67 -3.71 11.32 4.46
C SER A 67 -3.03 9.94 4.48
N LEU A 68 -2.29 9.61 5.54
CA LEU A 68 -1.69 8.29 5.74
C LEU A 68 -2.73 7.18 5.83
N LEU A 69 -3.76 7.34 6.66
CA LEU A 69 -4.79 6.33 6.84
C LEU A 69 -5.59 6.11 5.57
N HIS A 70 -5.87 7.15 4.79
CA HIS A 70 -6.53 7.01 3.50
C HIS A 70 -5.72 6.16 2.51
N ARG A 71 -4.40 6.40 2.42
CA ARG A 71 -3.48 5.57 1.60
C ARG A 71 -3.43 4.13 2.10
N ALA A 72 -3.35 3.94 3.41
CA ALA A 72 -3.31 2.63 4.03
C ALA A 72 -4.61 1.84 3.78
N GLU A 73 -5.77 2.46 3.95
CA GLU A 73 -7.07 1.84 3.67
C GLU A 73 -7.22 1.47 2.20
N TRP A 74 -6.79 2.34 1.29
CA TRP A 74 -6.78 2.04 -0.14
C TRP A 74 -5.94 0.79 -0.45
N LEU A 75 -4.73 0.69 0.10
CA LEU A 75 -3.85 -0.47 -0.11
C LEU A 75 -4.43 -1.73 0.54
N ARG A 76 -4.95 -1.64 1.77
CA ARG A 76 -5.63 -2.75 2.46
C ARG A 76 -6.81 -3.26 1.66
N PHE A 77 -7.62 -2.36 1.10
CA PHE A 77 -8.75 -2.76 0.26
C PHE A 77 -8.27 -3.60 -0.92
N LEU A 78 -7.20 -3.19 -1.61
CA LEU A 78 -6.65 -3.93 -2.75
C LEU A 78 -5.97 -5.26 -2.38
N LEU A 79 -5.38 -5.35 -1.18
CA LEU A 79 -4.70 -6.57 -0.72
C LEU A 79 -5.67 -7.60 -0.12
N VAL A 80 -6.77 -7.15 0.48
CA VAL A 80 -7.75 -8.01 1.17
C VAL A 80 -8.93 -8.36 0.29
N PHE A 81 -9.43 -7.42 -0.52
CA PHE A 81 -10.48 -7.72 -1.47
C PHE A 81 -9.84 -8.25 -2.75
N ASP A 82 -9.97 -9.56 -2.92
CA ASP A 82 -9.83 -10.24 -4.21
C ASP A 82 -10.94 -9.72 -5.14
N THR A 83 -10.78 -8.49 -5.63
CA THR A 83 -11.83 -7.84 -6.41
C THR A 83 -11.88 -8.53 -7.76
N ALA A 84 -12.87 -9.40 -7.95
CA ALA A 84 -13.60 -9.43 -9.20
C ALA A 84 -13.90 -7.97 -9.57
N LYS A 85 -13.06 -7.38 -10.43
CA LYS A 85 -13.17 -5.98 -10.82
C LYS A 85 -14.59 -5.76 -11.35
N PRO A 86 -15.32 -4.74 -10.88
CA PRO A 86 -16.51 -4.31 -11.60
C PRO A 86 -16.06 -3.87 -12.99
N THR A 87 -16.47 -4.62 -14.02
CA THR A 87 -16.45 -4.18 -15.41
C THR A 87 -17.26 -2.90 -15.51
N PHE A 88 -16.57 -1.77 -15.61
CA PHE A 88 -17.14 -0.51 -16.08
C PHE A 88 -17.12 -0.47 -17.61
#